data_AF-A0A1V4TMI4-F1
#
_entry.id   AF-A0A1V4TMI4-F1
#
_cell.length_a   1.000
_cell.length_b   1.000
_cell.length_c   1.000
_cell.angle_alpha   90.00
_cell.angle_beta   90.00
_cell.angle_gamma   90.00
#
_symmetry.space_group_name_H-M   'P 1'
#
loop_
_entity.id
_entity.type
_entity.pdbx_description
1 polymer ?
#
loop_
_entity_poly.entity_id
_entity_poly.type
_entity_poly.pdbx_seq_one_letter_code
_entity_poly.pdbx_strand_id
1 'polypeptide(L)' 'MEVLGLCSICSRPARYSCALCGRLVCPSHYDKHGRVCELCSPERRDGHLRRDGPDQRLLR' A
#
# COMPACT_ATOMS: atom_id res chain seq x y z
N MET A 1 -11.79 15.73 15.03
CA MET A 1 -11.29 14.96 13.87
C MET A 1 -9.96 14.36 14.27
N GLU A 2 -9.99 13.14 14.78
CA GLU A 2 -8.80 12.38 15.19
C GLU A 2 -7.80 12.19 14.06
N VAL A 3 -6.54 12.54 14.33
CA VAL A 3 -5.39 12.17 13.51
C VAL A 3 -5.22 10.66 13.61
N LEU A 4 -5.46 9.94 12.51
CA LEU A 4 -5.43 8.47 12.51
C LEU A 4 -4.03 7.87 12.74
N GLY A 5 -2.97 8.68 12.69
CA GLY A 5 -1.60 8.24 12.97
C GLY A 5 -0.59 8.95 12.06
N LEU A 6 0.63 8.43 12.01
CA LEU A 6 1.68 8.89 11.10
C LEU A 6 1.69 8.04 9.82
N CYS A 7 2.06 8.66 8.71
CA CYS A 7 2.24 7.99 7.43
C CYS A 7 3.35 6.97 7.56
N SER A 8 3.07 5.72 7.25
CA SER A 8 4.07 4.63 7.35
C SER A 8 5.23 4.76 6.34
N ILE A 9 5.20 5.75 5.46
CA ILE A 9 6.23 5.97 4.41
C ILE A 9 7.15 7.14 4.77
N CYS A 10 6.57 8.28 5.17
CA CYS A 10 7.34 9.51 5.43
C CYS A 10 7.14 10.09 6.83
N SER A 11 6.41 9.40 7.71
CA SER A 11 6.15 9.79 9.10
C SER A 11 5.45 11.14 9.28
N ARG A 12 4.81 11.68 8.24
CA ARG A 12 3.94 12.88 8.29
C ARG A 12 2.53 12.50 8.76
N PRO A 13 1.70 13.42 9.30
CA PRO A 13 0.34 13.08 9.72
C PRO A 13 -0.45 12.42 8.59
N ALA A 14 -0.92 11.20 8.85
CA ALA A 14 -1.73 10.43 7.92
C ALA A 14 -3.17 10.94 7.91
N ARG A 15 -3.80 10.82 6.74
CA ARG A 15 -5.22 11.19 6.55
C ARG A 15 -6.02 10.11 5.85
N TYR A 16 -5.35 9.12 5.28
CA TYR A 16 -5.96 8.06 4.49
C TYR A 16 -5.43 6.69 4.93
N SER A 17 -6.27 5.67 4.82
CA SER A 17 -5.91 4.27 5.04
C SER A 17 -5.96 3.52 3.71
N CYS A 18 -4.90 2.77 3.39
CA CYS A 18 -4.86 1.93 2.19
C CYS A 18 -5.91 0.81 2.30
N ALA A 19 -6.79 0.68 1.30
CA ALA A 19 -7.81 -0.36 1.29
C ALA A 19 -7.26 -1.79 1.11
N LEU A 20 -6.03 -1.94 0.59
CA LEU A 20 -5.42 -3.26 0.35
C LEU A 20 -4.58 -3.76 1.54
N CYS A 21 -3.75 -2.90 2.14
CA CYS A 21 -2.82 -3.31 3.21
C CYS A 21 -3.13 -2.67 4.57
N GLY A 22 -4.13 -1.80 4.66
CA GLY A 22 -4.52 -1.12 5.91
C GLY A 22 -3.56 -0.03 6.39
N ARG A 23 -2.42 0.19 5.73
CA ARG A 23 -1.44 1.20 6.14
C ARG A 23 -2.01 2.62 6.11
N LEU A 24 -1.62 3.42 7.10
CA LEU A 24 -1.95 4.83 7.16
C LEU A 24 -0.95 5.64 6.32
N VAL A 25 -1.47 6.48 5.44
CA VAL A 25 -0.67 7.27 4.51
C VAL A 25 -1.16 8.72 4.43
N CYS A 26 -0.22 9.62 4.16
CA CYS A 26 -0.53 11.02 3.91
C CYS A 26 -1.01 11.22 2.46
N PRO A 27 -1.63 12.38 2.14
CA PRO A 27 -2.20 12.64 0.82
C PRO A 27 -1.20 12.52 -0.34
N SER A 28 0.09 12.71 -0.08
CA SER A 28 1.15 12.60 -1.09
C SER A 28 1.46 11.16 -1.48
N HIS A 29 1.30 10.20 -0.56
CA HIS A 29 1.60 8.78 -0.79
C HIS A 29 0.33 7.92 -0.90
N TYR A 30 -0.82 8.57 -1.09
CA TYR A 30 -2.12 7.94 -1.25
C TYR A 30 -2.64 8.16 -2.67
N ASP A 31 -2.85 7.06 -3.39
CA ASP A 31 -3.50 7.06 -4.69
C ASP A 31 -5.02 7.15 -4.51
N LYS A 32 -5.59 8.28 -4.91
CA LYS A 32 -7.02 8.55 -4.77
C LYS A 32 -7.87 7.77 -5.77
N HIS A 33 -7.30 7.39 -6.92
CA HIS A 33 -8.01 6.66 -7.97
C HIS A 33 -8.19 5.19 -7.58
N GLY A 34 -7.12 4.57 -7.08
CA GLY A 34 -7.12 3.19 -6.58
C GLY A 34 -7.53 3.04 -5.12
N ARG A 35 -7.64 4.14 -4.35
CA ARG A 35 -7.87 4.16 -2.89
C ARG A 35 -6.84 3.34 -2.10
N VAL A 36 -5.60 3.36 -2.57
CA VAL A 36 -4.50 2.54 -2.04
C VAL A 36 -3.26 3.40 -1.85
N CYS A 37 -2.28 2.93 -1.06
CA CYS A 37 -0.99 3.60 -0.99
C CYS A 37 -0.18 3.39 -2.28
N GLU A 38 0.80 4.25 -2.53
CA GLU A 38 1.65 4.15 -3.73
C GLU A 38 2.39 2.81 -3.87
N LEU A 39 2.71 2.14 -2.76
CA LEU A 39 3.33 0.81 -2.75
C LEU A 39 2.36 -0.28 -3.24
N CYS A 40 1.06 -0.09 -2.99
CA CYS A 40 -0.02 -0.96 -3.44
C CYS A 40 -0.68 -0.48 -4.74
N SER A 41 -0.20 0.62 -5.32
CA SER A 41 -0.58 1.12 -6.65
C SER A 41 0.54 0.86 -7.68
N PRO A 42 1.08 -0.39 -7.81
CA PRO A 42 2.20 -0.66 -8.72
C PRO A 42 1.80 -0.52 -10.20
N GLU A 43 0.50 -0.52 -10.50
CA GLU A 43 -0.11 -0.48 -11.83
C GLU A 43 0.26 0.76 -12.67
N ARG A 44 0.92 1.77 -12.07
CA ARG A 44 1.34 2.99 -12.77
C ARG A 44 2.82 3.05 -13.15
N ARG A 45 3.64 2.08 -12.77
CA ARG A 45 5.07 2.09 -13.16
C ARG A 45 5.44 1.05 -14.20
N ASP A 46 5.12 -0.23 -14.06
CA ASP A 46 5.59 -1.20 -15.05
C ASP A 46 4.69 -2.43 -15.12
N GLY A 47 4.24 -2.74 -16.33
CA GLY A 47 3.41 -3.90 -16.67
C GLY A 47 4.17 -5.23 -16.54
N HIS A 48 4.50 -5.64 -15.32
CA HIS A 48 4.95 -7.00 -15.01
C HIS A 48 4.15 -7.58 -13.84
N LEU A 49 2.88 -7.88 -14.10
CA LEU A 49 2.17 -8.95 -13.40
C LEU A 49 2.91 -10.28 -13.63
N ARG A 50 3.90 -10.57 -12.78
CA ARG A 50 4.32 -11.94 -12.49
C ARG A 50 4.01 -12.23 -11.03
N ARG A 51 2.75 -12.62 -10.87
CA ARG A 51 2.25 -13.59 -9.91
C ARG A 51 3.27 -14.72 -9.70
N ASP A 52 3.80 -14.82 -8.48
CA ASP A 52 4.31 -16.05 -7.88
C ASP A 52 4.00 -15.87 -6.38
N GLY A 53 2.84 -16.30 -5.87
CA GLY A 53 2.45 -17.70 -5.76
C GLY A 53 3.11 -18.28 -4.50
N PRO A 54 2.38 -18.51 -3.39
CA PRO A 54 2.94 -19.17 -2.23
C PRO A 54 2.84 -20.68 -2.47
N ASP A 55 3.90 -21.34 -2.92
CA ASP A 55 4.01 -22.78 -2.66
C ASP A 55 5.45 -23.25 -2.79
N GLN A 56 6.13 -23.41 -1.65
CA GLN A 56 6.98 -24.57 -1.45
C GLN A 56 6.83 -25.06 -0.02
N ARG A 57 5.81 -25.89 0.18
CA ARG A 57 5.83 -26.98 1.17
C ARG A 57 6.94 -27.99 0.78
N LEU A 58 8.20 -27.55 0.87
CA LEU A 58 9.39 -28.39 0.74
C LEU A 58 9.86 -28.75 2.15
N LEU A 59 9.98 -30.00 2.59
CA LEU A 59 9.53 -31.29 2.11
C LEU A 59 9.51 -32.18 3.38
N ARG A 60 8.77 -33.28 3.34
CA ARG A 60 8.93 -34.41 4.27
C ARG A 60 10.35 -34.98 4.25
#